data_AF-A0A0Q7QM98-F1
#
_entry.id   AF-A0A0Q7QM98-F1
#
_cell.length_a   1.000
_cell.length_b   1.000
_cell.length_c   1.000
_cell.angle_alpha   90.00
_cell.angle_beta   90.00
_cell.angle_gamma   90.00
#
_symmetry.space_group_name_H-M   'P 1'
#
loop_
_entity.id
_entity.type
_entity.pdbx_description
1 polymer ?
#
loop_
_entity_poly.entity_id
_entity_poly.type
_entity_poly.pdbx_seq_one_letter_code
_entity_poly.pdbx_strand_id
1 'polypeptide(L)'
;MAITIEKGIEQPPTHCDCCGRATRALSGYASDELGALATYMVQWTDGHVVANGANFDLIVGAWGGAPSSKRIAVSLEYRQMASGPGFTIIDAPDRAFSMSPVVGEALSRSDVVGTKLADEVFAIIDAIWLQDERIRDLRPENQI
;
A
#
# COMPACT_ATOMS: atom_id res chain seq x y z
N MET A 1 5.98 7.62 17.85
CA MET A 1 4.52 7.46 18.02
C MET A 1 4.13 6.14 17.38
N ALA A 2 3.20 5.39 17.96
CA ALA A 2 2.84 4.07 17.44
C ALA A 2 1.67 4.19 16.45
N ILE A 3 1.89 3.76 15.20
CA ILE A 3 0.85 3.69 14.17
C ILE A 3 0.01 2.43 14.42
N THR A 4 -1.31 2.55 14.34
CA THR A 4 -2.28 1.47 14.47
C THR A 4 -3.00 1.24 13.15
N ILE A 5 -3.27 -0.02 12.82
CA ILE A 5 -3.99 -0.41 11.60
C ILE A 5 -5.42 -0.82 11.92
N GLU A 6 -6.37 -0.12 11.31
CA GLU A 6 -7.77 -0.52 11.26
C GLU A 6 -8.07 -1.21 9.92
N LYS A 7 -8.66 -2.40 9.98
CA LYS A 7 -9.01 -3.19 8.80
C LYS A 7 -10.25 -2.59 8.14
N GLY A 8 -10.11 -2.25 6.87
CA GLY A 8 -11.23 -1.87 6.00
C GLY A 8 -11.77 -3.07 5.22
N ILE A 9 -12.12 -2.83 3.97
CA ILE A 9 -12.81 -3.81 3.11
C ILE A 9 -11.79 -4.78 2.53
N GLU A 10 -12.09 -6.07 2.57
CA GLU A 10 -11.48 -7.05 1.67
C GLU A 10 -12.40 -7.22 0.46
N GLN A 11 -11.90 -6.87 -0.73
CA GLN A 11 -12.68 -6.92 -1.95
C GLN A 11 -12.90 -8.38 -2.37
N PRO A 12 -14.05 -8.71 -2.97
CA PRO A 12 -14.21 -10.00 -3.64
C PRO A 12 -13.05 -10.21 -4.64
N PRO A 13 -12.42 -11.39 -4.67
CA PRO A 13 -11.31 -11.64 -5.58
C PRO A 13 -11.73 -11.45 -7.04
N THR A 14 -10.88 -10.75 -7.80
CA THR A 14 -10.95 -10.76 -9.26
C THR A 14 -10.05 -11.88 -9.79
N HIS A 15 -10.09 -12.15 -11.10
CA HIS A 15 -9.27 -13.19 -11.70
C HIS A 15 -8.30 -12.57 -12.70
N CYS A 16 -7.04 -13.04 -12.69
CA CYS A 16 -6.03 -12.62 -13.64
C CYS A 16 -6.36 -13.13 -15.04
N ASP A 17 -6.40 -12.24 -16.05
CA ASP A 17 -6.73 -12.60 -17.42
C ASP A 17 -5.74 -13.58 -18.07
N CYS A 18 -4.49 -13.61 -17.59
CA CYS A 18 -3.44 -14.48 -18.15
C CYS A 18 -3.58 -15.95 -17.69
N CYS A 19 -3.88 -16.18 -16.40
CA CYS A 19 -3.78 -17.51 -15.79
C CYS A 19 -5.00 -17.91 -14.96
N GLY A 20 -6.01 -17.04 -14.82
CA GLY A 20 -7.22 -17.28 -14.06
C GLY A 20 -7.03 -17.32 -12.54
N ARG A 21 -5.85 -17.02 -12.00
CA ARG A 21 -5.63 -17.01 -10.55
C ARG A 21 -6.31 -15.82 -9.88
N ALA A 22 -6.69 -16.01 -8.62
CA ALA A 22 -7.32 -14.97 -7.82
C ALA A 22 -6.36 -13.79 -7.59
N THR A 23 -6.84 -12.58 -7.87
CA THR A 23 -6.22 -11.32 -7.48
C THR A 23 -6.99 -10.78 -6.30
N ARG A 24 -6.30 -10.66 -5.17
CA ARG A 24 -6.85 -10.18 -3.91
C ARG A 24 -6.54 -8.69 -3.79
N ALA A 25 -7.51 -7.95 -3.25
CA ALA A 25 -7.35 -6.55 -2.91
C ALA A 25 -8.02 -6.28 -1.57
N LEU A 26 -7.35 -5.53 -0.71
CA LEU A 26 -7.92 -5.10 0.57
C LEU A 26 -7.54 -3.66 0.86
N SER A 27 -8.31 -3.04 1.73
CA SER A 27 -8.07 -1.68 2.21
C SER A 27 -8.12 -1.59 3.72
N GLY A 28 -7.66 -0.45 4.23
CA GLY A 28 -7.79 -0.06 5.62
C GLY A 28 -7.32 1.35 5.89
N TYR A 29 -7.13 1.64 7.16
CA TYR A 29 -6.74 2.95 7.67
C TYR A 29 -5.55 2.82 8.61
N ALA A 30 -4.63 3.77 8.51
CA ALA A 30 -3.53 3.94 9.44
C ALA A 30 -3.75 5.22 10.25
N SER A 31 -3.61 5.13 11.57
CA SER A 31 -3.79 6.24 12.49
C SER A 31 -2.75 6.22 13.61
N ASP A 32 -2.53 7.36 14.24
CA ASP A 32 -1.79 7.49 15.48
C ASP A 32 -2.64 8.24 16.54
N GLU A 33 -2.02 8.67 17.63
CA GLU A 33 -2.68 9.42 18.71
C GLU A 33 -3.20 10.81 18.28
N LEU A 34 -2.69 11.37 17.18
CA LEU A 34 -3.13 12.66 16.63
C LEU A 34 -4.25 12.51 15.62
N GLY A 35 -4.45 11.31 15.07
CA GLY A 35 -5.60 10.97 14.23
C GLY A 35 -5.23 10.10 13.04
N ALA A 36 -6.07 10.15 12.00
CA ALA A 36 -5.86 9.38 10.78
C ALA A 36 -4.71 9.96 9.95
N LEU A 37 -3.78 9.09 9.56
CA LEU A 37 -2.59 9.39 8.76
C LEU A 37 -2.82 9.05 7.29
N ALA A 38 -3.38 7.86 7.03
CA ALA A 38 -3.58 7.38 5.68
C ALA A 38 -4.75 6.41 5.55
N THR A 39 -5.29 6.30 4.33
CA THR A 39 -5.93 5.07 3.88
C THR A 39 -4.98 4.31 2.97
N TYR A 40 -5.04 2.98 3.01
CA TYR A 40 -4.19 2.14 2.17
C TYR A 40 -5.01 1.12 1.39
N MET A 41 -4.44 0.64 0.30
CA MET A 41 -4.89 -0.51 -0.46
C MET A 41 -3.70 -1.43 -0.74
N VAL A 42 -3.89 -2.73 -0.55
CA VAL A 42 -2.90 -3.76 -0.92
C VAL A 42 -3.51 -4.67 -1.96
N GLN A 43 -2.75 -4.97 -3.03
CA GLN A 43 -3.19 -5.85 -4.10
C GLN A 43 -2.09 -6.82 -4.53
N TRP A 44 -2.44 -8.11 -4.65
CA TRP A 44 -1.55 -9.15 -5.16
C TRP A 44 -2.34 -10.27 -5.86
N THR A 45 -1.65 -11.08 -6.65
CA THR A 45 -2.22 -12.27 -7.29
C THR A 45 -1.66 -13.53 -6.65
N ASP A 46 -2.53 -14.46 -6.30
CA ASP A 46 -2.16 -15.68 -5.58
C ASP A 46 -1.17 -16.54 -6.37
N GLY A 47 -0.11 -16.97 -5.68
CA GLY A 47 1.00 -17.74 -6.25
C GLY A 47 1.80 -17.00 -7.34
N HIS A 48 1.63 -15.68 -7.48
CA HIS A 48 2.46 -14.82 -8.32
C HIS A 48 3.30 -13.83 -7.51
N VAL A 49 3.23 -13.83 -6.18
CA VAL A 49 3.96 -12.86 -5.35
C VAL A 49 5.47 -12.96 -5.54
N VAL A 50 6.02 -14.16 -5.73
CA VAL A 50 7.46 -14.34 -6.02
C VAL A 50 7.86 -13.66 -7.33
N ALA A 51 7.05 -13.79 -8.38
CA ALA A 51 7.37 -13.30 -9.72
C ALA A 51 7.00 -11.83 -9.93
N ASN A 52 5.85 -11.42 -9.40
CA ASN A 52 5.20 -10.14 -9.70
C ASN A 52 5.08 -9.22 -8.48
N GLY A 53 5.34 -9.74 -7.28
CA GLY A 53 5.24 -8.95 -6.06
C GLY A 53 3.81 -8.65 -5.61
N ALA A 54 3.70 -7.60 -4.79
CA ALA A 54 2.44 -7.03 -4.33
C ALA A 54 2.54 -5.49 -4.37
N ASN A 55 1.43 -4.82 -4.64
CA ASN A 55 1.37 -3.37 -4.61
C ASN A 55 0.73 -2.87 -3.33
N PHE A 56 1.27 -1.78 -2.80
CA PHE A 56 0.80 -1.07 -1.63
C PHE A 56 0.60 0.38 -2.02
N ASP A 57 -0.64 0.82 -2.09
CA ASP A 57 -1.00 2.17 -2.47
C ASP A 57 -1.53 2.92 -1.23
N LEU A 58 -0.97 4.09 -0.93
CA LEU A 58 -1.30 4.91 0.24
C LEU A 58 -1.87 6.25 -0.21
N ILE A 59 -2.89 6.74 0.47
CA ILE A 59 -3.29 8.16 0.42
C ILE A 59 -2.96 8.75 1.79
N VAL A 60 -1.86 9.50 1.84
CA VAL A 60 -1.31 10.10 3.06
C VAL A 60 -1.80 11.54 3.18
N GLY A 61 -2.16 11.97 4.39
CA GLY A 61 -2.47 13.36 4.68
C GLY A 61 -3.71 13.54 5.57
N ALA A 62 -4.31 14.73 5.53
CA ALA A 62 -5.35 15.10 6.48
C ALA A 62 -6.73 14.47 6.16
N TRP A 63 -7.35 13.88 7.18
CA TRP A 63 -8.70 13.30 7.14
C TRP A 63 -9.67 14.08 8.04
N GLY A 64 -10.92 13.62 8.17
CA GLY A 64 -11.90 14.25 9.10
C GLY A 64 -12.45 15.59 8.61
N GLY A 65 -12.78 15.70 7.32
CA GLY A 65 -13.38 16.91 6.72
C GLY A 65 -12.40 17.83 6.00
N ALA A 66 -11.10 17.54 6.05
CA ALA A 66 -10.11 18.21 5.23
C ALA A 66 -10.34 17.97 3.71
N PRO A 67 -10.04 18.96 2.85
CA PRO A 67 -10.18 18.81 1.40
C PRO A 67 -9.13 17.83 0.83
N SER A 68 -9.42 17.26 -0.34
CA SER A 68 -8.51 16.31 -1.02
C SER A 68 -7.13 16.91 -1.32
N SER A 69 -7.02 18.22 -1.53
CA SER A 69 -5.75 18.94 -1.72
C SER A 69 -4.77 18.86 -0.53
N LYS A 70 -5.20 18.29 0.60
CA LYS A 70 -4.36 17.99 1.76
C LYS A 70 -3.92 16.51 1.80
N ARG A 71 -4.05 15.80 0.68
CA ARG A 71 -3.74 14.37 0.56
C ARG A 71 -2.93 14.10 -0.69
N ILE A 72 -1.96 13.21 -0.54
CA ILE A 72 -1.07 12.77 -1.60
C ILE A 72 -1.16 11.25 -1.75
N ALA A 73 -1.13 10.76 -2.98
CA ALA A 73 -1.01 9.34 -3.27
C ALA A 73 0.47 8.97 -3.43
N VAL A 74 0.88 7.90 -2.74
CA VAL A 74 2.20 7.29 -2.83
C VAL A 74 2.02 5.79 -3.01
N SER A 75 2.78 5.20 -3.93
CA SER A 75 2.70 3.77 -4.23
C SER A 75 4.04 3.08 -4.03
N LEU A 76 3.97 1.85 -3.53
CA LEU A 76 5.11 0.98 -3.33
C LEU A 76 4.84 -0.39 -3.93
N GLU A 77 5.90 -1.03 -4.39
CA GLU A 77 5.89 -2.46 -4.70
C GLU A 77 6.72 -3.22 -3.68
N TYR A 78 6.17 -4.35 -3.23
CA TYR A 78 6.90 -5.39 -2.52
C TYR A 78 7.40 -6.41 -3.54
N ARG A 79 8.70 -6.69 -3.57
CA ARG A 79 9.28 -7.72 -4.43
C ARG A 79 10.21 -8.65 -3.67
N GLN A 80 10.26 -9.90 -4.11
CA GLN A 80 11.35 -10.80 -3.79
C GLN A 80 12.54 -10.50 -4.72
N MET A 81 13.67 -10.08 -4.15
CA MET A 81 14.90 -9.83 -4.89
C MET A 81 15.99 -10.80 -4.44
N ALA A 82 17.07 -10.92 -5.23
CA ALA A 82 18.22 -11.77 -4.86
C ALA A 82 18.88 -11.34 -3.54
N SER A 83 18.80 -10.06 -3.18
CA SER A 83 19.25 -9.50 -1.91
C SER A 83 18.28 -9.71 -0.74
N GLY A 84 17.15 -10.36 -0.99
CA GLY A 84 16.04 -10.50 -0.05
C GLY A 84 14.79 -9.72 -0.46
N PRO A 85 13.66 -9.99 0.22
CA PRO A 85 12.42 -9.26 0.00
C PRO A 85 12.55 -7.80 0.42
N GLY A 86 11.87 -6.90 -0.30
CA GLY A 86 11.93 -5.47 0.03
C GLY A 86 10.82 -4.65 -0.62
N PHE A 87 10.60 -3.48 -0.04
CA PHE A 87 9.68 -2.46 -0.55
C PHE A 87 10.42 -1.41 -1.35
N THR A 88 9.82 -0.98 -2.45
CA THR A 88 10.36 0.02 -3.34
C THR A 88 9.27 1.01 -3.72
N ILE A 89 9.55 2.32 -3.57
CA ILE A 89 8.63 3.37 -4.03
C ILE A 89 8.59 3.36 -5.57
N ILE A 90 7.38 3.42 -6.13
CA ILE A 90 7.10 3.49 -7.56
C ILE A 90 6.29 4.73 -7.87
N ASP A 91 6.05 5.00 -9.16
CA ASP A 91 5.26 6.14 -9.59
C ASP A 91 3.76 5.91 -9.32
N ALA A 92 3.19 6.70 -8.40
CA ALA A 92 1.76 6.61 -8.09
C ALA A 92 0.82 6.98 -9.25
N PRO A 93 1.17 7.91 -10.18
CA PRO A 93 0.35 8.21 -11.35
C PRO A 93 0.05 6.99 -12.25
N ASP A 94 0.90 5.97 -12.24
CA ASP A 94 0.72 4.75 -13.04
C ASP A 94 -0.29 3.76 -12.41
N ARG A 95 -0.79 4.07 -11.22
CA ARG A 95 -1.66 3.20 -10.42
C ARG A 95 -3.09 3.70 -10.44
N ALA A 96 -4.03 2.84 -10.80
CA ALA A 96 -5.46 3.19 -10.87
C ALA A 96 -6.02 3.78 -9.56
N PHE A 97 -5.46 3.39 -8.41
CA PHE A 97 -5.83 3.92 -7.10
C PHE A 97 -5.63 5.43 -6.95
N SER A 98 -4.62 6.01 -7.62
CA SER A 98 -4.31 7.44 -7.54
C SER A 98 -5.34 8.32 -8.25
N MET A 99 -6.18 7.74 -9.11
CA MET A 99 -7.27 8.44 -9.82
C MET A 99 -8.50 8.69 -8.93
N SER A 100 -8.47 8.25 -7.67
CA SER A 100 -9.57 8.45 -6.73
C SER A 100 -9.81 9.94 -6.45
N PRO A 101 -11.07 10.42 -6.40
CA PRO A 101 -11.36 11.85 -6.17
C PRO A 101 -10.96 12.35 -4.78
N VAL A 102 -10.61 11.45 -3.86
CA VAL A 102 -10.08 11.83 -2.54
C VAL A 102 -8.58 12.16 -2.56
N VAL A 103 -7.88 11.89 -3.66
CA VAL A 103 -6.46 12.24 -3.88
C VAL A 103 -6.36 13.69 -4.34
N GLY A 104 -5.48 14.47 -3.73
CA GLY A 104 -5.16 15.83 -4.17
C GLY A 104 -4.06 15.85 -5.22
N GLU A 105 -3.03 15.02 -5.02
CA GLU A 105 -1.86 14.91 -5.90
C GLU A 105 -1.31 13.48 -5.86
N ALA A 106 -0.88 12.95 -7.00
CA ALA A 106 -0.22 11.65 -7.09
C ALA A 106 1.27 11.87 -7.33
N LEU A 107 2.12 11.40 -6.42
CA LEU A 107 3.55 11.67 -6.46
C LEU A 107 4.32 10.62 -7.25
N SER A 108 5.32 11.08 -8.02
CA SER A 108 6.31 10.19 -8.63
C SER A 108 7.30 9.70 -7.57
N ARG A 109 8.02 8.63 -7.87
CA ARG A 109 9.10 8.12 -7.03
C ARG A 109 10.13 9.22 -6.71
N SER A 110 10.50 10.04 -7.70
CA SER A 110 11.48 11.11 -7.52
C SER A 110 11.03 12.20 -6.55
N ASP A 111 9.72 12.38 -6.37
CA ASP A 111 9.18 13.37 -5.43
C ASP A 111 9.21 12.87 -3.97
N VAL A 112 9.27 11.55 -3.77
CA VAL A 112 9.22 10.92 -2.44
C VAL A 112 10.60 10.51 -1.95
N VAL A 113 11.42 9.87 -2.79
CA VAL A 113 12.70 9.29 -2.36
C VAL A 113 13.67 10.38 -1.84
N GLY A 114 14.25 10.14 -0.68
CA GLY A 114 15.20 11.06 -0.03
C GLY A 114 14.53 12.20 0.74
N THR A 115 13.20 12.19 0.86
CA THR A 115 12.44 13.17 1.65
C THR A 115 11.96 12.56 2.97
N LYS A 116 11.53 13.41 3.93
CA LYS A 116 10.90 12.95 5.18
C LYS A 116 9.59 12.20 4.96
N LEU A 117 8.92 12.44 3.83
CA LEU A 117 7.71 11.71 3.47
C LEU A 117 8.02 10.22 3.26
N ALA A 118 9.20 9.88 2.73
CA ALA A 118 9.59 8.48 2.60
C ALA A 118 9.64 7.79 3.97
N ASP A 119 10.19 8.44 5.00
CA ASP A 119 10.26 7.89 6.36
C ASP A 119 8.85 7.62 6.92
N GLU A 120 7.92 8.56 6.73
CA GLU A 120 6.52 8.42 7.14
C GLU A 120 5.82 7.27 6.40
N VAL A 121 5.99 7.21 5.08
CA VAL A 121 5.44 6.16 4.23
C VAL A 121 5.96 4.78 4.66
N PHE A 122 7.27 4.64 4.90
CA PHE A 122 7.83 3.37 5.36
C PHE A 122 7.35 3.00 6.78
N ALA A 123 7.18 3.96 7.68
CA ALA A 123 6.58 3.68 8.99
C ALA A 123 5.14 3.15 8.89
N ILE A 124 4.34 3.67 7.96
CA ILE A 124 2.99 3.16 7.68
C ILE A 124 3.06 1.75 7.09
N ILE A 125 3.97 1.50 6.14
CA ILE A 125 4.18 0.17 5.55
C ILE A 125 4.59 -0.85 6.61
N ASP A 126 5.51 -0.51 7.50
CA ASP A 126 5.93 -1.38 8.61
C ASP A 126 4.73 -1.71 9.51
N ALA A 127 3.89 -0.73 9.82
CA ALA A 127 2.68 -0.95 10.62
C ALA A 127 1.70 -1.90 9.91
N ILE A 128 1.43 -1.70 8.61
CA ILE A 128 0.60 -2.60 7.80
C ILE A 128 1.19 -4.02 7.81
N TRP A 129 2.48 -4.15 7.54
CA TRP A 129 3.18 -5.44 7.47
C TRP A 129 3.10 -6.22 8.77
N LEU A 130 3.25 -5.54 9.91
CA LEU A 130 3.25 -6.15 11.24
C LEU A 130 1.83 -6.46 11.74
N GLN A 131 0.84 -5.61 11.46
CA GLN A 131 -0.47 -5.64 12.12
C GLN A 131 -1.61 -6.19 11.26
N ASP A 132 -1.59 -6.01 9.93
CA ASP A 132 -2.65 -6.54 9.08
C ASP A 132 -2.39 -8.01 8.73
N GLU A 133 -3.06 -8.90 9.46
CA GLU A 133 -2.92 -10.34 9.23
C GLU A 133 -3.43 -10.83 7.88
N ARG A 134 -4.26 -10.05 7.17
CA ARG A 134 -4.82 -10.46 5.88
C ARG A 134 -3.76 -10.54 4.78
N ILE A 135 -2.62 -9.87 4.97
CA ILE A 135 -1.48 -9.90 4.04
C ILE A 135 -0.40 -10.92 4.45
N ARG A 136 -0.68 -11.83 5.39
CA ARG A 136 0.30 -12.85 5.83
C ARG A 136 0.85 -13.70 4.68
N ASP A 137 0.06 -13.93 3.62
CA ASP A 137 0.47 -14.70 2.44
C ASP A 137 1.59 -14.00 1.63
N LEU A 138 1.78 -12.69 1.82
CA LEU A 138 2.89 -11.95 1.21
C LEU A 138 4.23 -12.23 1.88
N ARG A 139 4.21 -12.75 3.11
CA ARG A 139 5.43 -12.96 3.89
C ARG A 139 6.21 -14.15 3.34
N PRO A 140 7.54 -14.07 3.23
CA PRO A 140 8.37 -15.11 2.61
C PRO A 140 8.13 -16.52 3.17
N GLU A 141 7.89 -16.62 4.49
CA GLU A 141 7.65 -17.90 5.17
C GLU A 141 6.36 -18.61 4.73
N ASN A 142 5.43 -17.91 4.07
CA ASN A 142 4.13 -18.43 3.63
C ASN A 142 4.04 -18.62 2.11
N GLN A 143 5.15 -18.54 1.38
CA GLN A 143 5.20 -18.67 -0.09
C GLN A 143 5.74 -20.02 -0.58
N ILE A 144 5.44 -21.10 0.17
CA ILE A 144 5.90 -22.48 -0.08
C ILE A 144 5.01 -23.18 -1.10
#